data_AF-A0A8J5VD94-F1
#
_entry.id   AF-A0A8J5VD94-F1
#
_cell.length_a   1.000
_cell.length_b   1.000
_cell.length_c   1.000
_cell.angle_alpha   90.00
_cell.angle_beta   90.00
_cell.angle_gamma   90.00
#
_symmetry.space_group_name_H-M   'P 1'
#
loop_
_entity.id
_entity.type
_entity.pdbx_description
1 polymer ?
#
loop_
_entity_poly.entity_id
_entity_poly.type
_entity_poly.pdbx_seq_one_letter_code
_entity_poly.pdbx_strand_id
1 'polypeptide(L)'
;MISFQEFKNKLLEPGLVDRIVVSNKSVAMVYVWSSPQSKSQSQNNDAMVTTNDVPGRHTPGRYKYYFNIGSVDSFEEKLEEAQEALQIDPHDYVPVTYVAEVNWFQEVMRFAPTAFLVGLIYLMGKRMQSGFNIGDGPGKGSRGIFNIGKAQVTKLDKNSKNKNPKKYEELGAKIPKGALLVGPPGTGKTLLAKATAGESGVPFLSISGSDFMEMFVGVGPSRVRNLFQEARQCAPSIIFIDEIDAIGRARGRGGFSGSNDERESTLNQLLVEMDGFGTTAGVVVLAGTNRPDILDKPY
;
A
#
# COMPACT_ATOMS: atom_id res chain seq x y z
N MET A 1 3.46 -25.18 -34.00
CA MET A 1 1.99 -25.24 -33.82
C MET A 1 1.43 -26.05 -34.98
N ILE A 2 0.61 -27.08 -34.71
CA ILE A 2 -0.04 -27.92 -35.74
C ILE A 2 -1.57 -27.81 -35.59
N SER A 3 -2.34 -28.28 -36.58
CA SER A 3 -3.80 -28.42 -36.41
C SER A 3 -4.16 -29.77 -35.78
N PHE A 4 -5.37 -29.89 -35.21
CA PHE A 4 -5.86 -31.18 -34.69
C PHE A 4 -5.90 -32.26 -35.78
N GLN A 5 -6.26 -31.89 -37.01
CA GLN A 5 -6.27 -32.81 -38.15
C GLN A 5 -4.86 -33.29 -38.52
N GLU A 6 -3.88 -32.39 -38.46
CA GLU A 6 -2.48 -32.73 -38.70
C GLU A 6 -1.90 -33.61 -37.58
N PHE A 7 -2.31 -33.35 -36.32
CA PHE A 7 -2.01 -34.22 -35.19
C PHE A 7 -2.56 -35.64 -35.42
N LYS A 8 -3.83 -35.75 -35.78
CA LYS A 8 -4.48 -37.04 -36.03
C LYS A 8 -3.72 -37.85 -37.08
N ASN A 9 -3.51 -37.26 -38.26
CA ASN A 9 -2.97 -37.99 -39.41
C ASN A 9 -1.46 -38.28 -39.29
N LYS A 10 -0.68 -37.38 -38.68
CA LYS A 10 0.79 -37.51 -38.65
C LYS A 10 1.34 -38.10 -37.38
N LEU A 11 0.58 -38.11 -36.28
CA LEU A 11 1.08 -38.50 -34.96
C LEU A 11 0.23 -39.59 -34.32
N LEU A 12 -1.10 -39.45 -34.33
CA LEU A 12 -2.01 -40.42 -33.72
C LEU A 12 -2.13 -41.69 -34.58
N GLU A 13 -2.40 -41.55 -35.88
CA GLU A 13 -2.52 -42.69 -36.82
C GLU A 13 -1.27 -43.58 -36.85
N PRO A 14 -0.03 -43.04 -36.86
CA PRO A 14 1.18 -43.88 -36.85
C PRO A 14 1.55 -44.40 -35.45
N GLY A 15 0.75 -44.14 -34.41
CA GLY A 15 1.00 -44.61 -33.04
C GLY A 15 2.22 -43.98 -32.36
N LEU A 16 2.60 -42.77 -32.77
CA LEU A 16 3.84 -42.12 -32.30
C LEU A 16 3.67 -41.34 -31.00
N VAL A 17 2.44 -41.24 -30.49
CA VAL A 17 2.12 -40.45 -29.30
C VAL A 17 2.35 -41.28 -28.03
N ASP A 18 3.11 -40.70 -27.09
CA ASP A 18 3.32 -41.24 -25.74
C ASP A 18 2.21 -40.74 -24.81
N ARG A 19 2.08 -39.42 -24.70
CA ARG A 19 1.07 -38.77 -23.86
C ARG A 19 0.72 -37.38 -24.35
N ILE A 20 -0.45 -36.91 -23.96
CA ILE A 20 -0.92 -35.56 -24.22
C ILE A 20 -1.03 -34.81 -22.91
N VAL A 21 -0.50 -33.59 -22.86
CA VAL A 21 -0.57 -32.71 -21.70
C VAL A 21 -1.33 -31.46 -22.08
N VAL A 22 -2.48 -31.22 -21.46
CA VAL A 22 -3.29 -30.03 -21.68
C VAL A 22 -2.89 -28.97 -20.67
N SER A 23 -2.25 -27.90 -21.16
CA SER A 23 -1.84 -26.73 -20.38
C SER A 23 -2.94 -25.67 -20.39
N ASN A 24 -3.26 -25.14 -19.20
CA ASN A 24 -4.13 -23.98 -19.01
C ASN A 24 -5.49 -24.10 -19.73
N LYS A 25 -6.00 -25.34 -19.88
CA LYS A 25 -7.27 -25.69 -20.55
C LYS A 25 -7.43 -25.20 -21.98
N SER A 26 -6.34 -24.76 -22.62
CA SER A 26 -6.38 -24.04 -23.90
C SER A 26 -5.34 -24.53 -24.90
N VAL A 27 -4.28 -25.20 -24.43
CA VAL A 27 -3.21 -25.71 -25.29
C VAL A 27 -2.98 -27.19 -25.00
N ALA A 28 -3.01 -28.04 -26.03
CA ALA A 28 -2.60 -29.43 -25.93
C ALA A 28 -1.15 -29.58 -26.42
N MET A 29 -0.29 -30.14 -25.57
CA MET A 29 1.10 -30.47 -25.84
C MET A 29 1.24 -31.98 -26.05
N VAL A 30 1.85 -32.37 -27.16
CA VAL A 30 1.95 -33.77 -27.57
C VAL A 30 3.39 -34.24 -27.40
N TYR A 31 3.55 -35.29 -26.59
CA TYR A 31 4.81 -35.99 -26.38
C TYR A 31 4.83 -37.24 -27.25
N VAL A 32 5.96 -37.47 -27.91
CA VAL A 32 6.16 -38.62 -28.80
C VAL A 32 7.24 -39.53 -28.26
N TRP A 33 7.11 -40.84 -28.50
CA TRP A 33 8.14 -41.81 -28.13
C TRP A 33 9.46 -41.46 -28.83
N SER A 34 10.53 -41.30 -28.07
CA SER A 34 11.88 -41.14 -28.63
C SER A 34 12.45 -42.52 -28.94
N SER A 35 12.24 -43.03 -30.16
CA SER A 35 12.94 -44.26 -30.59
C SER A 35 14.40 -43.97 -30.96
N PRO A 36 15.35 -44.88 -30.64
CA PRO A 36 16.77 -44.65 -30.79
C PRO A 36 17.26 -44.81 -32.25
N GLN A 37 18.27 -44.00 -32.58
CA GLN A 37 19.22 -44.10 -33.69
C GLN A 37 18.71 -43.98 -35.14
N SER A 38 19.01 -42.81 -35.70
CA SER A 38 19.86 -42.63 -36.90
C SER A 38 20.02 -43.83 -37.84
N LYS A 39 19.53 -43.67 -39.07
CA LYS A 39 20.27 -43.99 -40.30
C LYS A 39 19.73 -43.15 -41.45
N SER A 40 20.61 -42.29 -42.00
CA SER A 40 20.65 -41.76 -43.38
C SER A 40 19.37 -41.09 -43.93
N GLN A 41 19.35 -39.82 -44.35
CA GLN A 41 20.30 -39.18 -45.27
C GLN A 41 20.09 -37.65 -45.26
N SER A 42 21.21 -36.91 -45.33
CA SER A 42 21.45 -35.53 -45.79
C SER A 42 20.31 -34.84 -46.56
N GLN A 43 20.06 -33.52 -46.46
CA GLN A 43 21.01 -32.40 -46.46
C GLN A 43 20.25 -31.07 -46.20
N ASN A 44 20.99 -30.08 -45.67
CA ASN A 44 20.79 -28.63 -45.76
C ASN A 44 19.99 -27.86 -44.66
N ASN A 45 20.80 -27.32 -43.75
CA ASN A 45 20.95 -25.91 -43.37
C ASN A 45 20.05 -25.25 -42.31
N ASP A 46 20.79 -24.62 -41.38
CA ASP A 46 20.52 -23.42 -40.59
C ASP A 46 19.59 -23.52 -39.37
N ALA A 47 20.18 -23.80 -38.21
CA ALA A 47 20.23 -22.84 -37.09
C ALA A 47 20.88 -23.46 -35.84
N MET A 48 21.96 -22.80 -35.42
CA MET A 48 22.72 -22.95 -34.19
C MET A 48 21.85 -23.02 -32.92
N VAL A 49 21.95 -24.10 -32.15
CA VAL A 49 21.48 -24.16 -30.75
C VAL A 49 22.67 -24.51 -29.87
N THR A 50 23.07 -23.55 -29.06
CA THR A 50 24.10 -23.64 -28.03
C THR A 50 23.56 -24.45 -26.84
N THR A 51 24.15 -25.61 -26.56
CA THR A 51 23.94 -26.34 -25.30
C THR A 51 25.15 -26.16 -24.39
N ASN A 52 24.98 -25.40 -23.31
CA ASN A 52 25.80 -25.55 -22.11
C ASN A 52 25.17 -26.69 -21.30
N ASP A 53 25.69 -27.90 -21.51
CA ASP A 53 25.30 -29.11 -20.80
C ASP A 53 25.82 -29.09 -19.35
N VAL A 54 24.90 -29.23 -18.40
CA VAL A 54 25.19 -29.59 -17.00
C VAL A 54 24.83 -31.07 -16.82
N PRO A 55 25.75 -31.95 -16.40
CA PRO A 55 25.49 -33.39 -16.32
C PRO A 55 24.73 -33.72 -15.03
N GLY A 56 23.52 -34.27 -15.15
CA GLY A 56 22.81 -34.81 -13.97
C GLY A 56 21.28 -34.87 -14.01
N ARG A 57 20.61 -34.67 -15.16
CA ARG A 57 19.14 -34.80 -15.20
C ARG A 57 18.70 -35.53 -16.47
N HIS A 58 18.26 -36.78 -16.30
CA HIS A 58 17.45 -37.46 -17.32
C HIS A 58 16.25 -36.56 -17.61
N THR A 59 16.18 -35.99 -18.82
CA THR A 59 15.02 -35.21 -19.29
C THR A 59 14.13 -36.17 -20.09
N PRO A 60 13.01 -36.67 -19.53
CA PRO A 60 12.12 -37.51 -20.30
C PRO A 60 11.26 -36.63 -21.23
N GLY A 61 11.38 -36.87 -22.54
CA GLY A 61 10.46 -36.40 -23.57
C GLY A 61 10.53 -34.91 -23.91
N ARG A 62 11.23 -34.55 -25.00
CA ARG A 62 11.01 -33.25 -25.67
C ARG A 62 9.59 -33.28 -26.25
N TYR A 63 8.70 -32.39 -25.81
CA TYR A 63 7.44 -32.14 -26.51
C TYR A 63 7.79 -31.60 -27.91
N LYS A 64 7.22 -32.18 -28.96
CA LYS A 64 7.58 -31.83 -30.34
C LYS A 64 6.49 -31.00 -31.03
N TYR A 65 5.26 -31.11 -30.56
CA TYR A 65 4.10 -30.46 -31.17
C TYR A 65 3.13 -29.93 -30.12
N TYR A 66 2.49 -28.81 -30.43
CA TYR A 66 1.42 -28.23 -29.64
C TYR A 66 0.37 -27.59 -30.56
N PHE A 67 -0.87 -27.55 -30.08
CA PHE A 67 -2.00 -26.91 -30.76
C PHE A 67 -3.01 -26.36 -29.76
N ASN A 68 -3.79 -25.38 -30.19
CA ASN A 68 -4.84 -24.81 -29.35
C ASN A 68 -6.06 -25.72 -29.36
N ILE A 69 -6.62 -25.95 -28.18
CA ILE A 69 -7.91 -26.61 -28.01
C ILE A 69 -8.98 -25.55 -27.72
N GLY A 70 -10.20 -25.78 -28.23
CA GLY A 70 -11.32 -24.87 -27.99
C GLY A 70 -11.84 -24.99 -26.56
N SER A 71 -12.31 -26.19 -26.22
CA SER A 71 -12.68 -26.61 -24.87
C SER A 71 -12.02 -27.95 -24.57
N VAL A 72 -11.86 -28.26 -23.29
CA VAL A 72 -11.35 -29.55 -22.84
C VAL A 72 -12.29 -30.67 -23.25
N ASP A 73 -13.59 -30.49 -22.99
CA ASP A 73 -14.62 -31.49 -23.27
C ASP A 73 -14.69 -31.84 -24.77
N SER A 74 -14.69 -30.83 -25.66
CA SER A 74 -14.70 -31.08 -27.11
C SER A 74 -13.37 -31.63 -27.64
N PHE A 75 -12.29 -31.51 -26.87
CA PHE A 75 -11.02 -32.13 -27.22
C PHE A 75 -11.00 -33.61 -26.83
N GLU A 76 -11.49 -33.95 -25.63
CA GLU A 76 -11.64 -35.34 -25.18
C GLU A 76 -12.55 -36.13 -26.12
N GLU A 77 -13.72 -35.58 -26.45
CA GLU A 77 -14.69 -36.21 -27.36
C GLU A 77 -14.09 -36.52 -28.73
N LYS A 78 -13.37 -35.55 -29.32
CA LYS A 78 -12.73 -35.73 -30.64
C LYS A 78 -11.52 -36.67 -30.60
N LEU A 79 -10.83 -36.74 -29.46
CA LEU A 79 -9.71 -37.66 -29.28
C LEU A 79 -10.23 -39.09 -29.14
N GLU A 80 -11.28 -39.29 -28.36
CA GLU A 80 -11.95 -40.58 -28.19
C GLU A 80 -12.50 -41.08 -29.54
N GLU A 81 -13.26 -40.25 -30.26
CA GLU A 81 -13.76 -40.56 -31.61
C GLU A 81 -12.62 -40.94 -32.57
N ALA A 82 -11.49 -40.24 -32.51
CA ALA A 82 -10.32 -40.53 -33.35
C ALA A 82 -9.62 -41.84 -32.97
N GLN A 83 -9.58 -42.22 -31.69
CA GLN A 83 -8.99 -43.48 -31.22
C GLN A 83 -9.91 -44.67 -31.51
N GLU A 84 -11.22 -44.49 -31.37
CA GLU A 84 -12.24 -45.47 -31.76
C GLU A 84 -12.22 -45.74 -33.27
N ALA A 85 -12.12 -44.68 -34.09
CA ALA A 85 -11.99 -44.83 -35.54
C ALA A 85 -10.74 -45.61 -35.97
N LEU A 86 -9.69 -45.60 -35.14
CA LEU A 86 -8.46 -46.36 -35.33
C LEU A 86 -8.49 -47.77 -34.71
N GLN A 87 -9.62 -48.18 -34.13
CA GLN A 87 -9.80 -49.47 -33.45
C GLN A 87 -8.76 -49.73 -32.36
N ILE A 88 -8.31 -48.68 -31.67
CA ILE A 88 -7.43 -48.82 -30.51
C ILE A 88 -8.27 -49.37 -29.36
N ASP A 89 -7.75 -50.36 -28.63
CA ASP A 89 -8.43 -50.88 -27.45
C ASP A 89 -8.52 -49.79 -26.37
N PRO A 90 -9.64 -49.67 -25.62
CA PRO A 90 -9.77 -48.68 -24.56
C PRO A 90 -8.66 -48.70 -23.50
N HIS A 91 -7.97 -49.82 -23.31
CA HIS A 91 -6.82 -49.91 -22.41
C HIS A 91 -5.53 -49.29 -22.98
N ASP A 92 -5.43 -49.15 -24.29
CA ASP A 92 -4.27 -48.60 -25.01
C ASP A 92 -4.48 -47.14 -25.45
N TYR A 93 -5.51 -46.48 -24.92
CA TYR A 93 -5.78 -45.07 -25.18
C TYR A 93 -4.65 -44.16 -24.68
N VAL A 94 -4.37 -43.13 -25.47
CA VAL A 94 -3.33 -42.17 -25.14
C VAL A 94 -3.76 -41.38 -23.91
N PRO A 95 -2.97 -41.38 -22.82
CA PRO A 95 -3.36 -40.69 -21.61
C PRO A 95 -3.27 -39.16 -21.79
N VAL A 96 -4.30 -38.46 -21.31
CA VAL A 96 -4.38 -37.00 -21.26
C VAL A 96 -4.15 -36.52 -19.82
N THR A 97 -3.17 -35.65 -19.61
CA THR A 97 -2.86 -35.05 -18.30
C THR A 97 -3.13 -33.55 -18.32
N TYR A 98 -3.82 -33.04 -17.29
CA TYR A 98 -4.11 -31.62 -17.15
C TYR A 98 -3.08 -30.94 -16.26
N VAL A 99 -2.42 -29.90 -16.79
CA VAL A 99 -1.47 -29.09 -16.02
C VAL A 99 -1.87 -27.62 -16.09
N ALA A 100 -1.78 -26.94 -14.94
CA ALA A 100 -1.85 -25.50 -14.89
C ALA A 100 -0.41 -24.98 -14.94
N GLU A 101 0.00 -24.45 -16.10
CA GLU A 101 1.30 -23.79 -16.21
C GLU A 101 1.19 -22.39 -15.62
N VAL A 102 1.77 -22.23 -14.42
CA VAL A 102 1.88 -20.93 -13.78
C VAL A 102 3.02 -20.15 -14.45
N ASN A 103 2.69 -19.02 -15.07
CA ASN A 103 3.68 -18.10 -15.63
C ASN A 103 4.50 -17.45 -14.51
N TRP A 104 5.50 -18.18 -14.01
CA TRP A 104 6.34 -17.75 -12.89
C TRP A 104 7.03 -16.41 -13.16
N PHE A 105 7.37 -16.12 -14.42
CA PHE A 105 7.93 -14.82 -14.79
C PHE A 105 6.95 -13.67 -14.56
N GLN A 106 5.66 -13.84 -14.90
CA GLN A 106 4.65 -12.82 -14.62
C GLN A 106 4.35 -12.71 -13.13
N GLU A 107 4.34 -13.84 -12.41
CA GLU A 107 4.12 -13.83 -10.97
C GLU A 107 5.28 -13.14 -10.23
N VAL A 108 6.52 -13.38 -10.66
CA VAL A 108 7.70 -12.66 -10.15
C VAL A 108 7.66 -11.18 -10.52
N MET A 109 7.21 -10.83 -11.73
CA MET A 109 7.07 -9.43 -12.15
C MET A 109 6.03 -8.66 -11.32
N ARG A 110 5.03 -9.32 -10.74
CA ARG A 110 4.10 -8.69 -9.76
C ARG A 110 4.82 -8.23 -8.49
N PHE A 111 5.92 -8.89 -8.13
CA PHE A 111 6.76 -8.49 -7.00
C PHE A 111 7.83 -7.48 -7.39
N ALA A 112 8.02 -7.17 -8.68
CA ALA A 112 9.04 -6.23 -9.13
C ALA A 112 8.87 -4.82 -8.52
N PRO A 113 7.67 -4.22 -8.40
CA PRO A 113 7.50 -2.93 -7.73
C PRO A 113 7.88 -2.97 -6.25
N THR A 114 7.53 -4.06 -5.56
CA THR A 114 7.87 -4.26 -4.14
C THR A 114 9.36 -4.47 -3.95
N ALA A 115 9.99 -5.29 -4.79
CA ALA A 115 11.43 -5.52 -4.79
C ALA A 115 12.21 -4.23 -5.12
N PHE A 116 11.69 -3.43 -6.06
CA PHE A 116 12.24 -2.13 -6.40
C PHE A 116 12.16 -1.15 -5.22
N LEU A 117 11.03 -1.09 -4.51
CA LEU A 117 10.88 -0.26 -3.31
C LEU A 117 11.88 -0.67 -2.21
N VAL A 118 12.01 -1.97 -1.95
CA VAL A 118 13.00 -2.50 -0.98
C VAL A 118 14.42 -2.18 -1.42
N GLY A 119 14.73 -2.29 -2.71
CA GLY A 119 16.01 -1.90 -3.28
C GLY A 119 16.30 -0.40 -3.15
N LEU A 120 15.28 0.45 -3.32
CA LEU A 120 15.36 1.91 -3.11
C LEU A 120 15.65 2.26 -1.66
N ILE A 121 14.94 1.62 -0.72
CA ILE A 121 15.16 1.79 0.73
C ILE A 121 16.58 1.33 1.09
N TYR A 122 17.05 0.20 0.55
CA TYR A 122 18.41 -0.29 0.76
C TYR A 122 19.48 0.67 0.20
N LEU A 123 19.25 1.26 -0.98
CA LEU A 123 20.15 2.23 -1.60
C LEU A 123 20.20 3.55 -0.81
N MET A 124 19.05 4.03 -0.31
CA MET A 124 18.97 5.19 0.58
C MET A 124 19.69 4.92 1.91
N GLY A 125 19.52 3.72 2.47
CA GLY A 125 20.22 3.28 3.68
C GLY A 125 21.75 3.25 3.53
N LYS A 126 22.27 2.93 2.34
CA LYS A 126 23.72 2.97 2.06
C LYS A 126 24.29 4.37 1.84
N ARG A 127 23.47 5.40 1.60
CA ARG A 127 23.92 6.80 1.45
C ARG A 127 23.72 7.64 2.72
N MET A 128 23.01 7.12 3.72
CA MET A 128 22.79 7.78 5.01
C MET A 128 23.79 7.29 6.08
N GLN A 129 25.07 7.59 5.88
CA GLN A 129 26.05 7.69 7.00
C GLN A 129 26.23 9.17 7.43
N SER A 130 25.32 10.06 7.05
CA SER A 130 25.25 11.43 7.56
C SER A 130 23.79 11.80 7.84
N GLY A 131 23.33 11.44 9.03
CA GLY A 131 22.13 11.98 9.67
C GLY A 131 20.80 11.43 9.14
N PHE A 132 20.29 10.36 9.78
CA PHE A 132 18.94 10.28 10.35
C PHE A 132 18.79 8.90 11.00
N ASN A 133 18.46 8.89 12.29
CA ASN A 133 18.15 7.68 13.05
C ASN A 133 16.82 7.08 12.55
N ILE A 134 16.88 6.00 11.78
CA ILE A 134 15.78 5.05 11.62
C ILE A 134 16.37 3.67 11.91
N GLY A 135 16.44 3.35 13.19
CA GLY A 135 16.38 1.97 13.63
C GLY A 135 14.92 1.55 13.56
N ASP A 136 14.59 0.74 12.57
CA ASP A 136 13.91 -0.54 12.80
C ASP A 136 13.67 -1.24 11.46
N GLY A 137 14.45 -2.31 11.27
CA GLY A 137 14.15 -3.34 10.29
C GLY A 137 13.13 -4.35 10.83
N PRO A 138 12.52 -5.13 9.94
CA PRO A 138 11.29 -5.89 10.19
C PRO A 138 11.58 -7.23 10.85
N GLY A 139 10.92 -7.55 11.97
CA GLY A 139 11.13 -8.85 12.60
C GLY A 139 10.45 -9.07 13.96
N LYS A 140 9.14 -8.83 14.09
CA LYS A 140 8.30 -9.63 15.00
C LYS A 140 6.81 -9.44 14.70
N GLY A 141 6.13 -10.56 14.53
CA GLY A 141 4.80 -10.63 13.96
C GLY A 141 3.65 -10.10 14.82
N SER A 142 2.50 -10.12 14.17
CA SER A 142 1.17 -10.27 14.76
C SER A 142 0.83 -9.29 15.88
N ARG A 143 0.32 -8.11 15.50
CA ARG A 143 -0.70 -7.41 16.30
C ARG A 143 -1.47 -6.35 15.49
N GLY A 144 -2.59 -6.78 14.92
CA GLY A 144 -3.88 -6.10 15.09
C GLY A 144 -4.19 -4.86 14.25
N ILE A 145 -5.23 -5.01 13.43
CA ILE A 145 -6.07 -3.97 12.77
C ILE A 145 -6.93 -3.21 13.81
N PHE A 146 -6.49 -3.17 15.07
CA PHE A 146 -7.09 -2.40 16.16
C PHE A 146 -5.95 -1.90 17.04
N ASN A 147 -5.41 -0.75 16.67
CA ASN A 147 -4.82 0.14 17.65
C ASN A 147 -5.40 1.52 17.37
N ILE A 148 -6.66 1.66 17.78
CA ILE A 148 -7.17 2.91 18.34
C ILE A 148 -6.04 3.43 19.22
N GLY A 149 -5.32 4.42 18.70
CA GLY A 149 -4.39 5.23 19.44
C GLY A 149 -5.23 5.92 20.49
N LYS A 150 -5.39 5.24 21.63
CA LYS A 150 -5.81 5.87 22.86
C LYS A 150 -4.93 7.10 22.97
N ALA A 151 -5.55 8.26 22.90
CA ALA A 151 -4.98 9.49 23.42
C ALA A 151 -4.19 9.10 24.67
N GLN A 152 -2.92 9.49 24.73
CA GLN A 152 -2.16 9.37 25.97
C GLN A 152 -2.78 10.33 26.98
N VAL A 153 -3.91 9.90 27.55
CA VAL A 153 -4.44 10.44 28.78
C VAL A 153 -3.43 10.00 29.82
N THR A 154 -2.42 10.84 29.99
CA THR A 154 -1.60 10.84 31.18
C THR A 154 -2.60 11.06 32.30
N LYS A 155 -2.96 9.99 33.01
CA LYS A 155 -3.72 10.07 34.24
C LYS A 155 -2.81 10.79 35.23
N LEU A 156 -2.85 12.11 35.17
CA LEU A 156 -2.32 13.01 36.18
C LEU A 156 -3.03 12.65 37.48
N ASP A 157 -2.24 12.38 38.50
CA ASP A 157 -2.67 12.00 39.82
C ASP A 157 -3.81 12.90 40.32
N LYS A 158 -4.82 12.26 40.90
CA LYS A 158 -5.97 12.87 41.58
C LYS A 158 -5.57 13.63 42.87
N ASN A 159 -4.57 14.50 42.80
CA ASN A 159 -4.22 15.40 43.91
C ASN A 159 -3.55 16.73 43.50
N SER A 160 -3.58 17.11 42.23
CA SER A 160 -3.14 18.46 41.84
C SER A 160 -4.29 19.47 41.96
N LYS A 161 -4.17 20.29 43.02
CA LYS A 161 -4.84 21.56 43.29
C LYS A 161 -5.71 22.10 42.15
N ASN A 162 -7.01 22.06 42.41
CA ASN A 162 -8.06 22.79 41.73
C ASN A 162 -7.70 24.29 41.57
N LYS A 163 -7.07 24.67 40.44
CA LYS A 163 -7.01 26.05 39.97
C LYS A 163 -8.36 26.34 39.32
N ASN A 164 -9.35 26.72 40.13
CA ASN A 164 -10.71 27.04 39.69
C ASN A 164 -10.69 28.09 38.56
N PRO A 165 -11.09 27.78 37.32
CA PRO A 165 -11.22 28.79 36.26
C PRO A 165 -12.20 29.91 36.65
N LYS A 166 -13.21 29.59 37.48
CA LYS A 166 -14.16 30.54 38.06
C LYS A 166 -13.50 31.68 38.84
N LYS A 167 -12.34 31.44 39.48
CA LYS A 167 -11.63 32.47 40.24
C LYS A 167 -11.03 33.56 39.35
N TYR A 168 -10.71 33.24 38.09
CA TYR A 168 -10.22 34.20 37.11
C TYR A 168 -11.37 34.97 36.44
N GLU A 169 -12.51 34.32 36.23
CA GLU A 169 -13.76 34.97 35.79
C GLU A 169 -14.30 35.95 36.85
N GLU A 170 -14.24 35.59 38.14
CA GLU A 170 -14.60 36.44 39.28
C GLU A 170 -13.70 37.69 39.42
N LEU A 171 -12.47 37.63 38.91
CA LEU A 171 -11.52 38.75 38.88
C LEU A 171 -11.66 39.62 37.61
N GLY A 172 -12.65 39.34 36.74
CA GLY A 172 -12.90 40.09 35.50
C GLY A 172 -11.89 39.82 34.38
N ALA A 173 -11.03 38.81 34.53
CA ALA A 173 -10.03 38.47 33.53
C ALA A 173 -10.67 37.59 32.43
N LYS A 174 -10.77 38.13 31.21
CA LYS A 174 -11.22 37.37 30.05
C LYS A 174 -10.13 36.37 29.65
N ILE A 175 -10.43 35.08 29.77
CA ILE A 175 -9.50 34.02 29.34
C ILE A 175 -9.30 34.13 27.83
N PRO A 176 -8.05 34.23 27.33
CA PRO A 176 -7.80 34.24 25.90
C PRO A 176 -8.23 32.92 25.28
N LYS A 177 -8.99 32.98 24.18
CA LYS A 177 -9.45 31.78 23.45
C LYS A 177 -8.29 31.02 22.80
N GLY A 178 -7.20 31.71 22.48
CA GLY A 178 -5.98 31.08 22.03
C GLY A 178 -4.76 31.98 22.05
N ALA A 179 -3.59 31.36 21.84
CA ALA A 179 -2.30 32.03 21.75
C ALA A 179 -1.42 31.37 20.67
N LEU A 180 -0.66 32.18 19.94
CA LEU A 180 0.29 31.72 18.94
C LEU A 180 1.72 31.82 19.49
N LEU A 181 2.40 30.69 19.54
CA LEU A 181 3.81 30.55 19.89
C LEU A 181 4.65 30.64 18.62
N VAL A 182 5.47 31.68 18.54
CA VAL A 182 6.30 31.99 17.38
C VAL A 182 7.78 31.91 17.76
N GLY A 183 8.57 31.26 16.92
CA GLY A 183 10.03 31.28 17.04
C GLY A 183 10.70 30.24 16.15
N PRO A 184 12.02 30.29 15.99
CA PRO A 184 12.79 29.31 15.20
C PRO A 184 12.51 27.84 15.58
N PRO A 185 12.75 26.87 14.70
CA PRO A 185 12.64 25.46 15.05
C PRO A 185 13.60 25.12 16.20
N GLY A 186 13.20 24.20 17.08
CA GLY A 186 14.02 23.79 18.22
C GLY A 186 13.97 24.70 19.46
N THR A 187 13.20 25.80 19.45
CA THR A 187 13.05 26.69 20.63
C THR A 187 12.08 26.19 21.70
N GLY A 188 11.66 24.92 21.62
CA GLY A 188 10.81 24.31 22.65
C GLY A 188 9.36 24.80 22.69
N LYS A 189 8.80 25.35 21.60
CA LYS A 189 7.38 25.78 21.54
C LYS A 189 6.41 24.69 22.01
N THR A 190 6.58 23.47 21.48
CA THR A 190 5.81 22.28 21.85
C THR A 190 6.01 21.90 23.32
N LEU A 191 7.25 22.02 23.82
CA LEU A 191 7.57 21.76 25.23
C LEU A 191 6.93 22.80 26.16
N LEU A 192 6.91 24.08 25.76
CA LEU A 192 6.28 25.16 26.51
C LEU A 192 4.77 24.94 26.62
N ALA A 193 4.11 24.56 25.52
CA ALA A 193 2.69 24.22 25.51
C ALA A 193 2.39 23.02 26.43
N LYS A 194 3.18 21.96 26.32
CA LYS A 194 3.03 20.77 27.18
C LYS A 194 3.29 21.09 28.66
N ALA A 195 4.29 21.90 28.96
CA ALA A 195 4.59 22.35 30.33
C ALA A 195 3.45 23.21 30.91
N THR A 196 2.86 24.08 30.09
CA THR A 196 1.70 24.91 30.48
C THR A 196 0.50 24.04 30.86
N ALA A 197 0.23 22.98 30.10
CA ALA A 197 -0.83 22.03 30.43
C ALA A 197 -0.52 21.20 31.69
N GLY A 198 0.72 20.73 31.84
CA GLY A 198 1.17 20.01 33.02
C GLY A 198 1.06 20.85 34.31
N GLU A 199 1.47 22.12 34.25
CA GLU A 199 1.40 23.07 35.39
C GLU A 199 -0.05 23.51 35.69
N SER A 200 -0.93 23.46 34.70
CA SER A 200 -2.35 23.75 34.86
C SER A 200 -3.17 22.52 35.27
N GLY A 201 -2.60 21.32 35.16
CA GLY A 201 -3.28 20.06 35.49
C GLY A 201 -4.47 19.73 34.56
N VAL A 202 -4.47 20.27 33.34
CA VAL A 202 -5.56 20.11 32.36
C VAL A 202 -5.18 19.12 31.26
N PRO A 203 -6.14 18.40 30.66
CA PRO A 203 -5.88 17.58 29.48
C PRO A 203 -5.22 18.35 28.35
N PHE A 204 -4.24 17.73 27.70
CA PHE A 204 -3.47 18.29 26.59
C PHE A 204 -3.72 17.49 25.32
N LEU A 205 -4.48 18.05 24.38
CA LEU A 205 -4.73 17.47 23.06
C LEU A 205 -3.74 18.09 22.09
N SER A 206 -2.88 17.27 21.47
CA SER A 206 -1.85 17.75 20.54
C SER A 206 -2.06 17.15 19.17
N ILE A 207 -1.96 17.98 18.13
CA ILE A 207 -2.03 17.57 16.73
C ILE A 207 -1.03 18.38 15.90
N SER A 208 -0.48 17.79 14.83
CA SER A 208 0.31 18.54 13.86
C SER A 208 -0.60 19.18 12.81
N GLY A 209 -0.27 20.40 12.38
CA GLY A 209 -0.95 21.08 11.27
C GLY A 209 -0.91 20.26 9.98
N SER A 210 0.16 19.49 9.77
CA SER A 210 0.29 18.56 8.65
C SER A 210 -0.74 17.43 8.68
N ASP A 211 -1.20 17.00 9.86
CA ASP A 211 -2.13 15.87 10.02
C ASP A 211 -3.54 16.19 9.52
N PHE A 212 -3.81 17.46 9.23
CA PHE A 212 -5.06 17.89 8.62
C PHE A 212 -5.01 17.93 7.09
N MET A 213 -3.83 17.81 6.46
CA MET A 213 -3.70 17.78 5.01
C MET A 213 -3.75 16.33 4.52
N GLU A 214 -4.75 16.00 3.72
CA GLU A 214 -4.95 14.66 3.18
C GLU A 214 -5.30 14.69 1.68
N MET A 215 -5.09 13.58 0.97
CA MET A 215 -5.47 13.48 -0.45
C MET A 215 -6.99 13.45 -0.65
N PHE A 216 -7.75 13.19 0.41
CA PHE A 216 -9.20 13.05 0.39
C PHE A 216 -9.88 14.31 0.90
N VAL A 217 -10.64 14.96 0.01
CA VAL A 217 -11.41 16.17 0.33
C VAL A 217 -12.37 15.89 1.50
N GLY A 218 -12.35 16.79 2.50
CA GLY A 218 -13.27 16.75 3.65
C GLY A 218 -12.76 15.98 4.87
N VAL A 219 -11.62 15.30 4.77
CA VAL A 219 -10.99 14.66 5.93
C VAL A 219 -10.44 15.70 6.91
N GLY A 220 -9.75 16.73 6.42
CA GLY A 220 -9.23 17.84 7.24
C GLY A 220 -10.29 18.53 8.11
N PRO A 221 -11.38 19.09 7.54
CA PRO A 221 -12.45 19.73 8.32
C PRO A 221 -13.11 18.79 9.33
N SER A 222 -13.28 17.51 9.00
CA SER A 222 -13.87 16.53 9.91
C SER A 222 -12.98 16.27 11.12
N ARG A 223 -11.65 16.20 10.94
CA ARG A 223 -10.69 16.08 12.04
C ARG A 223 -10.71 17.28 12.96
N VAL A 224 -10.82 18.49 12.40
CA VAL A 224 -10.96 19.73 13.18
C VAL A 224 -12.19 19.64 14.09
N ARG A 225 -13.36 19.27 13.55
CA ARG A 225 -14.59 19.11 14.34
C ARG A 225 -14.43 18.09 15.48
N ASN A 226 -13.84 16.94 15.17
CA ASN A 226 -13.63 15.87 16.16
C ASN A 226 -12.68 16.31 17.29
N LEU A 227 -11.57 16.99 16.95
CA LEU A 227 -10.61 17.51 17.92
C LEU A 227 -11.29 18.48 18.91
N PHE A 228 -12.09 19.41 18.40
CA PHE A 228 -12.80 20.36 19.24
C PHE A 228 -13.94 19.72 20.03
N GLN A 229 -14.61 18.71 19.49
CA GLN A 229 -15.61 17.93 20.23
C GLN A 229 -14.97 17.17 21.41
N GLU A 230 -13.81 16.54 21.19
CA GLU A 230 -13.07 15.84 22.25
C GLU A 230 -12.59 16.83 23.33
N ALA A 231 -12.04 17.98 22.92
CA ALA A 231 -11.61 19.01 23.85
C ALA A 231 -12.76 19.55 24.72
N ARG A 232 -13.97 19.68 24.15
CA ARG A 232 -15.19 20.06 24.89
C ARG A 232 -15.59 19.02 25.94
N GLN A 233 -15.45 17.72 25.62
CA GLN A 233 -15.82 16.64 26.55
C GLN A 233 -14.89 16.54 27.76
N CYS A 234 -13.63 16.97 27.60
CA CYS A 234 -12.63 16.97 28.66
C CYS A 234 -12.31 18.37 29.22
N ALA A 235 -13.17 19.35 28.97
CA ALA A 235 -12.99 20.72 29.45
C ALA A 235 -12.93 20.78 30.99
N PRO A 236 -12.06 21.62 31.59
CA PRO A 236 -11.14 22.56 30.93
C PRO A 236 -9.94 21.85 30.30
N SER A 237 -9.60 22.17 29.05
CA SER A 237 -8.55 21.50 28.28
C SER A 237 -7.74 22.45 27.41
N ILE A 238 -6.54 22.02 27.01
CA ILE A 238 -5.67 22.76 26.09
C ILE A 238 -5.54 21.96 24.80
N ILE A 239 -5.82 22.61 23.68
CA ILE A 239 -5.52 22.10 22.34
C ILE A 239 -4.20 22.73 21.90
N PHE A 240 -3.25 21.93 21.41
CA PHE A 240 -2.02 22.40 20.79
C PHE A 240 -1.95 21.95 19.33
N ILE A 241 -1.83 22.93 18.43
CA ILE A 241 -1.63 22.70 16.99
C ILE A 241 -0.19 23.09 16.66
N ASP A 242 0.68 22.11 16.47
CA ASP A 242 2.04 22.38 15.98
C ASP A 242 2.01 22.65 14.47
N GLU A 243 3.05 23.30 13.94
CA GLU A 243 3.16 23.58 12.50
C GLU A 243 1.87 24.14 11.88
N ILE A 244 1.21 25.10 12.56
CA ILE A 244 -0.06 25.66 12.09
C ILE A 244 0.09 26.33 10.71
N ASP A 245 1.31 26.70 10.31
CA ASP A 245 1.65 27.18 8.98
C ASP A 245 1.49 26.14 7.86
N ALA A 246 1.29 24.85 8.18
CA ALA A 246 0.88 23.81 7.24
C ALA A 246 -0.56 24.00 6.73
N ILE A 247 -1.46 24.55 7.55
CA ILE A 247 -2.87 24.87 7.17
C ILE A 247 -3.13 26.37 7.03
N GLY A 248 -2.41 27.21 7.77
CA GLY A 248 -2.66 28.65 7.87
C GLY A 248 -1.94 29.58 6.88
N ARG A 249 -1.37 29.07 5.78
CA ARG A 249 -0.63 29.91 4.80
C ARG A 249 -1.59 30.79 4.03
N ALA A 250 -1.27 32.07 3.95
CA ALA A 250 -2.00 33.05 3.17
C ALA A 250 -2.05 32.65 1.68
N ARG A 251 -3.21 32.92 1.06
CA ARG A 251 -3.49 32.65 -0.36
C ARG A 251 -2.36 33.11 -1.27
N GLY A 252 -1.73 32.16 -1.96
CA GLY A 252 -0.73 32.45 -2.99
C GLY A 252 -1.40 32.91 -4.28
N ARG A 253 -1.11 34.15 -4.71
CA ARG A 253 -1.38 34.62 -6.08
C ARG A 253 -0.44 33.87 -7.06
N GLY A 254 -0.77 32.64 -7.43
CA GLY A 254 0.02 31.87 -8.39
C GLY A 254 -0.64 30.53 -8.70
N GLY A 255 -1.17 30.40 -9.91
CA GLY A 255 -2.07 29.31 -10.30
C GLY A 255 -1.44 27.92 -10.32
N PHE A 256 -2.10 26.99 -9.62
CA PHE A 256 -2.42 25.65 -10.10
C PHE A 256 -3.61 25.14 -9.24
N SER A 257 -4.78 25.04 -9.86
CA SER A 257 -6.08 24.80 -9.22
C SER A 257 -6.21 23.34 -8.79
N GLY A 258 -6.31 23.06 -7.48
CA GLY A 258 -6.69 21.73 -6.99
C GLY A 258 -6.20 21.35 -5.58
N SER A 259 -5.04 21.86 -5.13
CA SER A 259 -4.47 21.52 -3.80
C SER A 259 -4.75 22.56 -2.71
N ASN A 260 -5.21 23.76 -3.08
CA ASN A 260 -5.49 24.83 -2.11
C ASN A 260 -6.87 24.67 -1.44
N ASP A 261 -7.83 24.04 -2.12
CA ASP A 261 -9.23 24.00 -1.70
C ASP A 261 -9.44 23.22 -0.39
N GLU A 262 -8.73 22.10 -0.21
CA GLU A 262 -8.82 21.27 1.01
C GLU A 262 -8.20 21.98 2.23
N ARG A 263 -7.03 22.58 2.02
CA ARG A 263 -6.34 23.38 3.02
C ARG A 263 -7.19 24.57 3.48
N GLU A 264 -7.76 25.32 2.53
CA GLU A 264 -8.62 26.47 2.81
C GLU A 264 -9.90 26.04 3.53
N SER A 265 -10.53 24.96 3.09
CA SER A 265 -11.70 24.39 3.77
C SER A 265 -11.40 24.02 5.22
N THR A 266 -10.23 23.42 5.48
CA THR A 266 -9.77 23.05 6.82
C THR A 266 -9.48 24.28 7.68
N LEU A 267 -8.79 25.28 7.14
CA LEU A 267 -8.51 26.53 7.84
C LEU A 267 -9.79 27.26 8.23
N ASN A 268 -10.75 27.37 7.31
CA ASN A 268 -12.04 27.99 7.58
C ASN A 268 -12.80 27.22 8.66
N GLN A 269 -12.76 25.89 8.65
CA GLN A 269 -13.38 25.09 9.71
C GLN A 269 -12.72 25.33 11.07
N LEU A 270 -11.39 25.49 11.13
CA LEU A 270 -10.67 25.83 12.36
C LEU A 270 -11.11 27.20 12.90
N LEU A 271 -11.24 28.20 12.02
CA LEU A 271 -11.73 29.54 12.40
C LEU A 271 -13.17 29.48 12.92
N VAL A 272 -14.05 28.75 12.24
CA VAL A 272 -15.47 28.58 12.67
C VAL A 272 -15.57 27.90 14.03
N GLU A 273 -14.76 26.86 14.30
CA GLU A 273 -14.73 26.25 15.62
C GLU A 273 -14.19 27.24 16.67
N MET A 274 -13.12 27.97 16.35
CA MET A 274 -12.52 28.98 17.24
C MET A 274 -13.49 30.12 17.59
N ASP A 275 -14.29 30.58 16.63
CA ASP A 275 -15.32 31.60 16.82
C ASP A 275 -16.52 31.06 17.60
N GLY A 276 -16.87 29.79 17.38
CA GLY A 276 -17.94 29.08 18.08
C GLY A 276 -17.69 28.89 19.58
N PHE A 277 -16.49 29.14 20.10
CA PHE A 277 -16.24 29.11 21.54
C PHE A 277 -16.77 30.35 22.24
N GLY A 278 -17.76 30.16 23.12
CA GLY A 278 -17.97 31.07 24.24
C GLY A 278 -16.75 31.01 25.19
N THR A 279 -16.40 32.13 25.81
CA THR A 279 -15.34 32.19 26.84
C THR A 279 -15.56 31.22 28.00
N THR A 280 -16.79 30.72 28.17
CA THR A 280 -17.24 29.82 29.23
C THR A 280 -16.88 28.34 28.98
N ALA A 281 -16.45 27.96 27.77
CA ALA A 281 -16.17 26.55 27.44
C ALA A 281 -14.90 26.00 28.10
N GLY A 282 -14.02 26.85 28.63
CA GLY A 282 -12.80 26.42 29.31
C GLY A 282 -11.77 25.72 28.41
N VAL A 283 -11.88 25.88 27.09
CA VAL A 283 -10.94 25.33 26.10
C VAL A 283 -10.02 26.45 25.63
N VAL A 284 -8.71 26.22 25.69
CA VAL A 284 -7.68 27.17 25.21
C VAL A 284 -6.92 26.55 24.05
N VAL A 285 -6.81 27.28 22.94
CA VAL A 285 -6.09 26.82 21.74
C VAL A 285 -4.70 27.46 21.69
N LEU A 286 -3.66 26.65 21.76
CA LEU A 286 -2.28 27.05 21.55
C LEU A 286 -1.84 26.60 20.16
N ALA A 287 -1.15 27.44 19.42
CA ALA A 287 -0.62 27.09 18.11
C ALA A 287 0.87 27.38 18.01
N GLY A 288 1.65 26.52 17.36
CA GLY A 288 3.08 26.69 17.12
C GLY A 288 3.36 27.00 15.65
N THR A 289 4.21 27.98 15.37
CA THR A 289 4.75 28.20 14.03
C THR A 289 6.23 28.60 14.06
N ASN A 290 6.95 28.20 13.02
CA ASN A 290 8.30 28.70 12.73
C ASN A 290 8.27 29.89 11.77
N ARG A 291 7.13 30.15 11.13
CA ARG A 291 6.97 31.06 10.00
C ARG A 291 5.74 31.96 10.18
N PRO A 292 5.80 32.98 11.05
CA PRO A 292 4.68 33.89 11.26
C PRO A 292 4.39 34.76 10.02
N ASP A 293 5.36 34.91 9.13
CA ASP A 293 5.31 35.71 7.91
C ASP A 293 4.31 35.17 6.89
N ILE A 294 4.11 33.86 6.85
CA ILE A 294 3.23 33.21 5.88
C ILE A 294 1.82 32.99 6.39
N LEU A 295 1.54 33.26 7.67
CA LEU A 295 0.22 33.04 8.23
C LEU A 295 -0.80 34.03 7.68
N ASP A 296 -2.00 33.53 7.39
CA ASP A 296 -3.13 34.35 7.00
C ASP A 296 -3.52 35.27 8.17
N LYS A 297 -3.70 36.55 7.87
CA LYS A 297 -4.07 37.54 8.88
C LYS A 297 -5.59 37.60 8.94
N PRO A 298 -6.23 37.21 10.06
CA PRO A 298 -7.64 37.51 10.24
C PRO A 298 -7.80 39.04 10.21
N TYR A 299 -8.70 39.52 9.38
CA TYR A 299 -9.02 40.94 9.22
C TYR A 299 -9.45 41.60 10.54
#